data_AF-A0A1Q6E7H2-F1
#
_entry.id   AF-A0A1Q6E7H2-F1
#
_cell.length_a   1.000
_cell.length_b   1.000
_cell.length_c   1.000
_cell.angle_alpha   90.00
_cell.angle_beta   90.00
_cell.angle_gamma   90.00
#
_symmetry.space_group_name_H-M   'P 1'
#
loop_
_entity.id
_entity.type
_entity.pdbx_description
1 polymer ?
#
loop_
_entity_poly.entity_id
_entity_poly.type
_entity_poly.pdbx_seq_one_letter_code
_entity_poly.pdbx_strand_id
1 'polypeptide(L)'
;MYAQAASSLLEAVGDGYYYNGSIDVDGDGFYSTLTATLIVYREAETMPEGCTVSHISDVVPVWWEFVTVVPGAGEVLNDFCFKRLKDTVLVMQ
;
A
#
# COMPACT_ATOMS: atom_id res chain seq x y z
N MET A 1 10.04 0.43 5.72
CA MET A 1 8.61 0.74 5.98
C MET A 1 7.84 1.06 4.71
N TYR A 2 7.91 2.25 4.09
CA TYR A 2 7.05 2.58 2.92
C TYR A 2 7.22 1.65 1.71
N ALA A 3 8.44 1.29 1.33
CA ALA A 3 8.67 0.34 0.23
C ALA A 3 8.11 -1.06 0.52
N GLN A 4 8.25 -1.53 1.77
CA GLN A 4 7.70 -2.81 2.21
C GLN A 4 6.16 -2.76 2.24
N ALA A 5 5.59 -1.71 2.82
CA ALA A 5 4.15 -1.48 2.82
C ALA A 5 3.59 -1.39 1.39
N ALA A 6 4.30 -0.72 0.48
CA ALA A 6 3.92 -0.64 -0.93
C ALA A 6 3.99 -2.02 -1.61
N SER A 7 5.05 -2.79 -1.38
CA SER A 7 5.19 -4.16 -1.91
C SER A 7 4.04 -5.06 -1.42
N SER A 8 3.80 -5.10 -0.11
CA SER A 8 2.72 -5.89 0.48
C SER A 8 1.34 -5.43 0.02
N LEU A 9 1.15 -4.12 -0.18
CA LEU A 9 -0.10 -3.59 -0.72
C LEU A 9 -0.29 -3.99 -2.19
N LEU A 10 0.74 -3.90 -3.02
CA LEU A 10 0.69 -4.32 -4.43
C LEU A 10 0.34 -5.80 -4.55
N GLU A 11 0.97 -6.66 -3.74
CA GLU A 11 0.65 -8.09 -3.67
C GLU A 11 -0.79 -8.33 -3.24
N ALA A 12 -1.26 -7.62 -2.20
CA ALA A 12 -2.60 -7.81 -1.66
C ALA A 12 -3.71 -7.25 -2.57
N VAL A 13 -3.43 -6.19 -3.34
CA VAL A 13 -4.32 -5.61 -4.35
C VAL A 13 -4.40 -6.51 -5.58
N GLY A 14 -3.28 -7.12 -6.00
CA GLY A 14 -3.21 -7.96 -7.20
C GLY A 14 -3.62 -7.19 -8.45
N ASP A 15 -4.58 -7.73 -9.22
CA ASP A 15 -5.20 -7.07 -10.39
C ASP A 15 -6.53 -6.35 -10.05
N GLY A 16 -6.85 -6.23 -8.76
CA GLY A 16 -8.08 -5.63 -8.29
C GLY A 16 -8.16 -4.11 -8.50
N TYR A 17 -9.39 -3.61 -8.50
CA TYR A 17 -9.74 -2.17 -8.54
C TYR A 17 -10.18 -1.63 -7.18
N TYR A 18 -10.20 -2.49 -6.17
CA TYR A 18 -10.66 -2.21 -4.82
C TYR A 18 -9.86 -3.07 -3.84
N TYR A 19 -9.52 -2.49 -2.70
CA TYR A 19 -8.87 -3.19 -1.60
C TYR A 19 -9.55 -2.85 -0.29
N ASN A 20 -9.82 -3.87 0.52
CA ASN A 20 -10.24 -3.71 1.91
C ASN A 20 -9.58 -4.81 2.72
N GLY A 21 -8.68 -4.42 3.62
CA GLY A 21 -7.97 -5.36 4.47
C GLY A 21 -6.86 -4.70 5.25
N SER A 22 -6.00 -5.55 5.80
CA SER A 22 -4.82 -5.14 6.55
C SER A 22 -3.56 -5.77 5.95
N ILE A 23 -2.46 -5.04 6.00
CA ILE A 23 -1.11 -5.55 5.74
C ILE A 23 -0.21 -5.26 6.92
N ASP A 24 0.63 -6.22 7.27
CA ASP A 24 1.65 -6.05 8.29
C ASP A 24 2.96 -5.55 7.66
N VAL A 25 3.63 -4.64 8.37
CA VAL A 25 4.89 -4.02 7.97
C VAL A 25 5.88 -4.27 9.08
N ASP A 26 6.62 -5.38 8.96
CA ASP A 26 7.59 -5.82 9.95
C ASP A 26 8.73 -4.80 10.12
N GLY A 27 8.93 -4.36 11.36
CA GLY A 27 10.08 -3.57 11.79
C GLY A 27 10.92 -4.33 12.80
N ASP A 28 12.24 -4.10 12.80
CA ASP A 28 13.08 -4.62 13.87
C ASP A 28 12.80 -3.82 15.15
N GLY A 29 12.22 -4.48 16.15
CA GLY A 29 11.86 -3.88 17.45
C GLY A 29 10.50 -3.15 17.51
N PHE A 30 9.68 -3.19 16.46
CA PHE A 30 8.31 -2.68 16.47
C PHE A 30 7.45 -3.40 15.43
N TYR A 31 6.15 -3.51 15.72
CA TYR A 31 5.16 -4.07 14.80
C TYR A 31 4.32 -2.94 14.22
N SER A 32 4.01 -2.98 12.93
CA SER A 32 3.09 -2.01 12.33
C SER A 32 2.10 -2.66 11.40
N THR A 33 0.87 -2.17 11.40
CA THR A 33 -0.21 -2.70 10.56
C THR A 33 -0.91 -1.52 9.88
N LEU A 34 -1.02 -1.58 8.55
CA LEU A 34 -1.87 -0.70 7.77
C LEU A 34 -3.21 -1.41 7.58
N THR A 35 -4.31 -0.82 8.06
CA THR A 35 -5.67 -1.24 7.66
C THR A 35 -6.26 -0.17 6.76
N ALA A 36 -6.74 -0.56 5.58
CA ALA A 36 -7.20 0.40 4.59
C ALA A 36 -8.35 -0.12 3.73
N THR A 37 -9.22 0.79 3.34
CA THR A 37 -10.16 0.64 2.24
C THR A 37 -9.77 1.59 1.13
N LEU A 38 -9.44 1.06 -0.04
CA LEU A 38 -8.85 1.79 -1.16
C LEU A 38 -9.64 1.53 -2.45
N ILE A 39 -9.73 2.57 -3.27
CA ILE A 39 -10.11 2.45 -4.68
C ILE A 39 -8.81 2.53 -5.50
N VAL A 40 -8.64 1.58 -6.42
CA VAL A 40 -7.43 1.44 -7.24
C VAL A 40 -7.80 1.73 -8.69
N TYR A 41 -7.27 2.83 -9.21
CA TYR A 41 -7.40 3.19 -10.61
C TYR A 41 -6.27 2.57 -11.41
N ARG A 42 -6.62 2.05 -12.58
CA ARG A 42 -5.67 1.43 -13.48
C ARG A 42 -5.83 1.95 -14.88
N GLU A 43 -4.72 2.05 -15.57
CA GLU A 43 -4.66 2.35 -16.99
C GLU A 43 -4.10 1.14 -17.73
N ALA A 44 -4.67 0.88 -18.90
CA ALA A 44 -4.21 -0.17 -19.79
C ALA A 44 -3.31 0.47 -20.84
N GLU A 45 -2.09 -0.05 -20.96
CA GLU A 45 -1.14 0.33 -22.00
C GLU A 45 -0.92 -0.87 -22.91
N THR A 46 -1.20 -0.68 -24.21
CA THR A 46 -0.87 -1.68 -25.22
C THR A 46 0.56 -1.44 -25.69
N MET A 47 1.45 -2.36 -25.37
CA MET A 47 2.84 -2.29 -25.80
C MET A 47 2.97 -2.61 -27.30
N PRO A 48 4.03 -2.15 -27.99
CA PRO A 48 4.23 -2.37 -29.43
C PRO A 48 4.16 -3.84 -29.88
N GLU A 49 4.55 -4.77 -29.01
CA GLU A 49 4.48 -6.22 -29.18
C GLU A 49 3.05 -6.80 -29.08
N GLY A 50 2.05 -5.97 -28.80
CA GLY A 50 0.63 -6.32 -28.76
C GLY A 50 0.15 -6.87 -27.41
N CYS A 51 1.02 -6.98 -26.39
CA CYS A 51 0.58 -7.26 -25.03
C CYS A 51 -0.04 -6.01 -24.41
N THR A 52 -1.06 -6.19 -23.56
CA THR A 52 -1.64 -5.10 -22.78
C THR A 52 -1.26 -5.28 -21.33
N VAL A 53 -0.60 -4.27 -20.77
CA VAL A 53 -0.21 -4.23 -19.36
C VAL A 53 -1.12 -3.24 -18.64
N SER A 54 -1.65 -3.65 -17.49
CA SER A 54 -2.45 -2.76 -16.65
C SER A 54 -1.61 -2.32 -15.46
N HIS A 55 -1.36 -1.02 -15.37
CA HIS A 55 -0.64 -0.42 -14.26
C HIS A 55 -1.60 0.42 -13.40
N ILE A 56 -1.29 0.57 -12.12
CA ILE A 56 -2.02 1.42 -11.19
C ILE A 56 -1.68 2.89 -11.51
N SER A 57 -2.68 3.67 -11.91
CA SER A 57 -2.52 5.11 -12.17
C SER A 57 -2.84 5.97 -10.95
N ASP A 58 -3.70 5.48 -10.05
CA ASP A 58 -3.98 6.15 -8.77
C ASP A 58 -4.47 5.16 -7.70
N VAL A 59 -4.23 5.50 -6.43
CA VAL A 59 -4.79 4.85 -5.25
C VAL A 59 -5.45 5.90 -4.37
N VAL A 60 -6.77 5.80 -4.20
CA VAL A 60 -7.57 6.74 -3.43
C VAL A 60 -8.02 6.07 -2.12
N PRO A 61 -7.64 6.60 -0.95
CA PRO A 61 -8.09 6.06 0.32
C PRO A 61 -9.53 6.51 0.60
N VAL A 62 -10.41 5.56 0.87
CA VAL A 62 -11.74 5.81 1.44
C VAL A 62 -11.64 5.94 2.96
N TRP A 63 -10.90 5.03 3.58
CA TRP A 63 -10.55 5.03 5.01
C TRP A 63 -9.22 4.33 5.21
N TRP A 64 -8.41 4.77 6.16
CA TRP A 64 -7.16 4.09 6.52
C TRP A 64 -6.73 4.42 7.95
N GLU A 65 -5.97 3.51 8.53
CA GLU A 65 -5.27 3.68 9.80
C GLU A 65 -3.93 2.94 9.75
N PHE A 66 -2.89 3.53 10.36
CA PHE A 66 -1.58 2.92 10.48
C PHE A 66 -1.15 2.86 11.95
N VAL A 67 -1.22 1.67 12.52
CA VAL A 67 -0.92 1.43 13.94
C VAL A 67 0.52 0.98 14.06
N THR A 68 1.25 1.52 15.04
CA THR A 68 2.60 1.07 15.42
C THR A 68 2.60 0.65 16.88
N VAL A 69 3.08 -0.56 17.16
CA VAL A 69 3.18 -1.15 18.50
C VAL A 69 4.64 -1.45 18.82
N VAL A 70 5.13 -0.91 19.94
CA VAL A 70 6.48 -1.18 20.46
C VAL A 70 6.38 -2.09 21.68
N PRO A 71 7.13 -3.22 21.73
CA PRO A 71 7.15 -4.10 22.90
C PRO A 71 7.44 -3.34 24.19
N GLY A 72 6.57 -3.48 25.18
CA GLY A 72 6.69 -2.82 26.50
C GLY A 72 6.18 -1.38 26.57
N ALA A 73 6.00 -0.68 25.44
CA ALA A 73 5.41 0.66 25.40
C ALA A 73 3.96 0.66 24.86
N GLY A 74 3.56 -0.38 24.13
CA GLY A 74 2.23 -0.48 23.53
C GLY A 74 2.14 0.31 22.22
N GLU A 75 0.95 0.81 21.91
CA GLU A 75 0.72 1.64 20.73
C GLU A 75 1.42 3.00 20.89
N VAL A 76 2.12 3.42 19.83
CA VAL A 76 2.84 4.69 19.79
C VAL A 76 2.41 5.51 18.59
N LEU A 77 2.37 6.84 18.76
CA LEU A 77 2.15 7.76 17.66
C LEU A 77 3.29 7.65 16.64
N ASN A 78 2.93 7.65 15.36
CA ASN A 78 3.85 7.67 14.24
C ASN A 78 3.49 8.80 13.27
N ASP A 79 4.41 9.13 12.38
CA ASP A 79 4.25 10.15 11.34
C ASP A 79 3.90 9.53 9.97
N PHE A 80 3.24 8.37 9.97
CA PHE A 80 2.88 7.68 8.74
C PHE A 80 2.02 8.57 7.84
N CYS A 81 2.40 8.63 6.57
CA CYS A 81 1.81 9.49 5.58
C CYS A 81 1.34 8.66 4.39
N PHE A 82 0.02 8.55 4.23
CA PHE A 82 -0.57 7.82 3.11
C PHE A 82 -0.10 8.33 1.75
N LYS A 83 0.12 9.64 1.60
CA LYS A 83 0.65 10.20 0.36
C LYS A 83 2.02 9.61 -0.01
N ARG A 84 2.92 9.44 0.96
CA ARG A 84 4.23 8.82 0.73
C ARG A 84 4.11 7.35 0.33
N LEU A 85 3.16 6.62 0.94
CA LEU A 85 2.84 5.24 0.52
C LEU A 85 2.37 5.23 -0.93
N LYS A 86 1.38 6.05 -1.28
CA LYS A 86 0.86 6.18 -2.65
C LYS A 86 1.96 6.48 -3.65
N ASP A 87 2.79 7.49 -3.39
CA ASP A 87 3.90 7.87 -4.27
C ASP A 87 4.88 6.70 -4.47
N THR A 88 5.09 5.87 -3.43
CA THR A 88 5.95 4.69 -3.50
C THR A 88 5.31 3.57 -4.34
N VAL A 89 4.00 3.31 -4.19
CA VAL A 89 3.26 2.33 -5.00
C VAL A 89 3.35 2.66 -6.48
N LEU A 90 3.15 3.94 -6.85
CA LEU A 90 3.17 4.37 -8.25
C LEU A 90 4.55 4.23 -8.92
N VAL A 91 5.62 4.17 -8.14
CA VAL A 91 7.01 4.01 -8.63
C VAL A 91 7.45 2.54 -8.68
N MET A 92 6.83 1.65 -7.90
CA MET A 92 7.29 0.26 -7.72
C MET A 92 6.67 -0.78 -8.65
N GLN A 93 5.63 -0.41 -9.39
CA GLN A 93 4.85 -1.28 -10.28
C GLN A 93 5.57 -1.71 -11.57
#